data_AF-A0A9Q0MXY5-F1
#
_entry.id   AF-A0A9Q0MXY5-F1
#
_cell.length_a   1.000
_cell.length_b   1.000
_cell.length_c   1.000
_cell.angle_alpha   90.00
_cell.angle_beta   90.00
_cell.angle_gamma   90.00
#
_symmetry.space_group_name_H-M   'P 1'
#
loop_
_entity.id
_entity.type
_entity.pdbx_description
1 polymer ?
#
loop_
_entity_poly.entity_id
_entity_poly.type
_entity_poly.pdbx_seq_one_letter_code
_entity_poly.pdbx_strand_id
1 'polypeptide(L)'
;NNRAAFYCCKKENFSECDKVRKLENLKEMRKTKVEFAVQFSGNNASHALKSVLQDVGTIEINAKLGRVIIETKNVPWNEIQQRIEGTGRLAVLTGF
;
A
#
# COMPACT_ATOMS: atom_id res chain seq x y z
N ASN A 1 -7.28 7.47 -34.20
CA ASN A 1 -7.22 6.05 -34.57
C ASN A 1 -7.35 5.21 -33.31
N ASN A 2 -8.56 4.81 -32.94
CA ASN A 2 -8.86 3.70 -32.04
C ASN A 2 -10.38 3.46 -32.07
N ARG A 3 -10.78 2.65 -33.05
CA ARG A 3 -12.16 2.41 -33.47
C ARG A 3 -12.69 1.07 -32.92
N ALA A 4 -12.21 0.64 -31.75
CA ALA A 4 -12.48 -0.68 -31.18
C ALA A 4 -12.95 -0.55 -29.72
N ALA A 5 -14.22 -0.21 -29.54
CA ALA A 5 -14.96 -0.42 -28.27
C ALA A 5 -16.48 -0.19 -28.43
N PHE A 6 -16.94 0.39 -29.55
CA PHE A 6 -18.35 0.68 -29.79
C PHE A 6 -19.13 -0.47 -30.46
N TYR A 7 -18.80 -1.74 -30.20
CA TYR A 7 -19.62 -2.85 -30.72
C TYR A 7 -19.56 -4.07 -29.81
N CYS A 8 -20.19 -4.00 -28.64
CA CYS A 8 -20.80 -5.18 -28.01
C CYS A 8 -21.79 -4.77 -26.92
N CYS A 9 -22.93 -4.20 -27.32
CA CYS A 9 -24.10 -4.14 -26.44
C CYS A 9 -25.35 -4.39 -27.28
N LYS A 10 -25.44 -5.60 -27.84
CA LYS A 10 -26.69 -6.12 -28.40
C LYS A 10 -27.08 -7.34 -27.58
N LYS A 11 -28.17 -7.15 -26.85
CA LYS A 11 -29.08 -8.17 -26.31
C LYS A 11 -28.41 -9.25 -25.46
N GLU A 12 -28.40 -9.04 -24.15
CA GLU A 12 -29.04 -9.89 -23.14
C GLU A 12 -28.51 -9.50 -21.75
N ASN A 13 -29.43 -9.36 -20.79
CA ASN A 13 -29.19 -9.20 -19.35
C ASN A 13 -28.55 -7.89 -18.85
N PHE A 14 -29.40 -6.88 -18.73
CA PHE A 14 -29.16 -5.58 -18.07
C PHE A 14 -28.67 -5.71 -16.61
N SER A 15 -28.75 -6.88 -15.95
CA SER A 15 -28.35 -7.05 -14.54
C SER A 15 -26.85 -7.35 -14.30
N GLU A 16 -26.06 -7.58 -15.34
CA GLU A 16 -24.64 -7.96 -15.18
C GLU A 16 -23.70 -6.75 -15.22
N CYS A 17 -24.05 -5.70 -15.95
CA CYS A 17 -23.24 -4.47 -16.05
C CYS A 17 -23.16 -3.70 -14.72
N ASP A 18 -24.18 -3.77 -13.86
CA ASP A 18 -24.16 -3.12 -12.54
C ASP A 18 -23.19 -3.78 -11.55
N LYS A 19 -22.90 -5.08 -11.71
CA LYS A 19 -21.93 -5.79 -10.85
C LYS A 19 -20.49 -5.36 -11.15
N VAL A 20 -20.18 -5.09 -12.42
CA VAL A 20 -18.85 -4.63 -12.84
C VAL A 20 -18.57 -3.23 -12.28
N ARG A 21 -19.56 -2.32 -12.32
CA ARG A 21 -19.42 -0.96 -11.78
C ARG A 21 -19.27 -0.93 -10.25
N LYS A 22 -19.84 -1.91 -9.54
CA LYS A 22 -19.72 -2.02 -8.07
C LYS A 22 -18.33 -2.50 -7.64
N LEU A 23 -17.66 -3.32 -8.45
CA LEU A 23 -16.27 -3.75 -8.21
C LEU A 23 -15.25 -2.65 -8.56
N GLU A 24 -15.54 -1.80 -9.54
CA GLU A 24 -14.68 -0.66 -9.88
C GLU A 24 -14.79 0.52 -8.90
N ASN A 25 -15.92 0.68 -8.20
CA ASN A 25 -16.08 1.69 -7.15
C ASN A 25 -15.50 1.26 -5.78
N LEU A 26 -15.19 -0.03 -5.56
CA LEU A 26 -14.41 -0.46 -4.39
C LEU A 26 -12.90 -0.23 -4.56
N LYS A 27 -12.46 0.23 -5.74
CA LYS A 27 -11.14 0.81 -6.01
C LYS A 27 -11.10 2.32 -5.72
N GLU A 28 -11.99 2.84 -4.89
CA GLU A 28 -11.63 4.04 -4.12
C GLU A 28 -10.33 3.71 -3.39
N MET A 29 -9.22 4.25 -3.91
CA MET A 29 -7.89 4.07 -3.35
C MET A 29 -7.82 4.78 -2.01
N ARG A 30 -8.44 4.18 -0.99
CA ARG A 30 -8.31 4.58 0.39
C ARG A 30 -6.86 4.36 0.74
N LYS A 31 -6.13 5.47 0.83
CA LYS A 31 -4.79 5.43 1.39
C LYS A 31 -4.92 4.91 2.82
N THR A 32 -4.25 3.82 3.08
CA THR A 32 -4.14 3.21 4.40
C THR A 32 -2.89 3.76 5.06
N LYS A 33 -3.04 4.22 6.30
CA LYS A 33 -1.93 4.76 7.10
C LYS A 33 -1.53 3.72 8.14
N VAL A 34 -0.46 2.99 7.87
CA VAL A 34 0.03 1.96 8.78
C VAL A 34 1.15 2.51 9.64
N GLU A 35 1.18 2.13 10.91
CA GLU A 35 2.18 2.56 11.86
C GLU A 35 2.92 1.37 12.46
N PHE A 36 4.26 1.48 12.47
CA PHE A 36 5.15 0.49 13.05
C PHE A 36 6.04 1.12 14.11
N ALA A 37 6.23 0.42 15.22
CA ALA A 37 7.38 0.58 16.08
C ALA A 37 8.51 -0.29 15.53
N VAL A 38 9.65 0.32 15.23
CA VAL A 38 10.82 -0.34 14.66
C VAL A 38 12.01 -0.17 15.60
N GLN A 39 12.77 -1.23 15.77
CA GLN A 39 14.03 -1.15 16.49
C GLN A 39 15.08 -0.44 15.61
N PHE A 40 15.44 0.78 15.98
CA PHE A 40 16.52 1.53 15.31
C PHE A 40 17.87 1.13 15.91
N SER A 41 18.51 0.12 15.33
CA SER A 41 19.92 -0.18 15.59
C SER A 41 20.82 0.45 14.52
N GLY A 42 21.85 1.19 14.98
CA GLY A 42 22.90 1.76 14.14
C GLY A 42 22.54 3.06 13.39
N ASN A 43 23.56 3.77 12.92
CA ASN A 43 23.42 5.12 12.34
C ASN A 43 22.68 5.17 10.98
N ASN A 44 22.51 4.03 10.30
CA ASN A 44 21.98 3.97 8.93
C ASN A 44 20.54 3.42 8.83
N ALA A 45 19.87 3.20 9.95
CA ALA A 45 18.54 2.58 9.98
C ALA A 45 17.49 3.34 9.15
N SER A 46 17.41 4.67 9.30
CA SER A 46 16.48 5.49 8.55
C SER A 46 16.71 5.43 7.03
N HIS A 47 17.98 5.36 6.60
CA HIS A 47 18.31 5.29 5.17
C HIS A 47 17.96 3.93 4.57
N ALA A 48 18.27 2.83 5.29
CA ALA A 48 17.91 1.49 4.87
C ALA A 48 16.39 1.31 4.72
N LEU A 49 15.63 1.80 5.70
CA LEU A 49 14.16 1.74 5.68
C LEU A 49 13.58 2.55 4.51
N LYS A 50 14.08 3.77 4.27
CA LYS A 50 13.67 4.57 3.12
C LYS A 50 13.94 3.86 1.80
N SER A 51 15.11 3.24 1.65
CA SER A 51 15.50 2.55 0.42
C SER A 51 14.61 1.35 0.10
N VAL A 52 14.19 0.59 1.12
CA VAL A 52 13.41 -0.64 0.94
C VAL A 52 11.90 -0.39 0.80
N LEU A 53 11.43 0.78 1.26
CA LEU A 53 10.02 1.15 1.26
C LEU A 53 9.68 2.25 0.24
N GLN A 54 10.65 2.74 -0.54
CA GLN A 54 10.45 3.87 -1.47
C GLN A 54 9.36 3.61 -2.54
N ASP A 55 9.10 2.34 -2.86
CA ASP A 55 8.10 1.89 -3.82
C ASP A 55 6.73 1.61 -3.20
N VAL A 56 6.64 1.61 -1.85
CA VAL A 56 5.41 1.30 -1.10
C VAL A 56 4.51 2.52 -0.97
N GLY A 57 5.08 3.71 -0.77
CA GLY A 57 4.32 4.95 -0.59
C GLY A 57 5.06 6.06 0.15
N THR A 58 4.30 6.91 0.83
CA THR A 58 4.87 8.02 1.62
C THR A 58 5.33 7.49 2.97
N ILE A 59 6.58 7.76 3.34
CA ILE A 59 7.18 7.27 4.58
C ILE A 59 7.56 8.45 5.48
N GLU A 60 7.08 8.43 6.72
CA GLU A 60 7.51 9.32 7.78
C GLU A 60 8.27 8.51 8.83
N ILE A 61 9.53 8.88 9.09
CA ILE A 61 10.38 8.18 10.05
C ILE A 61 10.70 9.11 11.22
N ASN A 62 10.34 8.67 12.42
CA ASN A 62 10.78 9.28 13.67
C ASN A 62 11.75 8.34 14.39
N ALA A 63 13.04 8.49 14.06
CA ALA A 63 14.11 7.69 14.65
C ALA A 63 14.29 7.91 16.17
N LYS A 64 13.89 9.07 16.70
CA LYS A 64 13.96 9.34 18.15
C LYS A 64 12.96 8.49 18.94
N LEU A 65 11.79 8.24 18.36
CA LEU A 65 10.72 7.44 18.97
C LEU A 65 10.70 5.98 18.47
N GLY A 66 11.58 5.64 17.53
CA GLY A 66 11.54 4.34 16.85
C GLY A 66 10.25 4.11 16.07
N ARG A 67 9.63 5.16 15.52
CA ARG A 67 8.32 5.08 14.87
C ARG A 67 8.46 5.26 13.36
N VAL A 68 7.76 4.43 12.59
CA VAL A 68 7.68 4.51 11.14
C VAL A 68 6.21 4.51 10.74
N ILE A 69 5.80 5.55 10.04
CA ILE A 69 4.44 5.72 9.54
C ILE A 69 4.49 5.63 8.01
N ILE A 70 3.64 4.80 7.43
CA ILE A 70 3.62 4.51 6.00
C ILE A 70 2.21 4.72 5.47
N GLU A 71 2.07 5.64 4.54
CA GLU A 71 0.84 5.85 3.80
C GLU A 71 0.94 5.07 2.47
N THR A 72 0.15 3.99 2.36
CA THR A 72 0.15 3.07 1.21
C THR A 72 -1.25 2.95 0.61
N LYS A 73 -1.35 2.55 -0.66
CA LYS A 73 -2.64 2.37 -1.35
C LYS A 73 -3.01 0.89 -1.52
N ASN A 74 -2.06 0.05 -1.88
CA ASN A 74 -2.31 -1.33 -2.30
C ASN A 74 -1.38 -2.36 -1.63
N VAL A 75 -0.48 -1.93 -0.75
CA VAL A 75 0.47 -2.84 -0.09
C VAL A 75 -0.05 -3.21 1.29
N PRO A 76 -0.24 -4.50 1.61
CA PRO A 76 -0.75 -4.90 2.90
C PRO A 76 0.34 -4.76 3.98
N TRP A 77 -0.08 -4.50 5.22
CA TRP A 77 0.83 -4.20 6.34
C TRP A 77 1.84 -5.33 6.62
N ASN A 78 1.46 -6.58 6.39
CA ASN A 78 2.33 -7.74 6.62
C ASN A 78 3.50 -7.77 5.62
N GLU A 79 3.28 -7.39 4.37
CA GLU A 79 4.35 -7.28 3.37
C GLU A 79 5.31 -6.14 3.74
N ILE A 80 4.76 -5.01 4.21
CA ILE A 80 5.54 -3.87 4.69
C ILE A 80 6.41 -4.29 5.88
N GLN A 81 5.86 -5.03 6.83
CA GLN A 81 6.58 -5.53 7.98
C GLN A 81 7.72 -6.47 7.56
N GLN A 82 7.47 -7.43 6.66
CA GLN A 82 8.49 -8.33 6.14
C GLN A 82 9.64 -7.58 5.44
N ARG A 83 9.31 -6.53 4.68
CA ARG A 83 10.32 -5.67 4.04
C ARG A 83 11.20 -4.96 5.08
N ILE A 84 10.60 -4.46 6.16
CA ILE A 84 11.35 -3.84 7.27
C ILE A 84 12.24 -4.89 7.95
N GLU A 85 11.70 -6.07 8.25
CA GLU A 85 12.41 -7.16 8.91
C GLU A 85 13.55 -7.75 8.07
N GLY A 86 13.37 -7.78 6.74
CA GLY A 86 14.42 -8.14 5.77
C GLY A 86 15.64 -7.22 5.83
N THR A 87 15.53 -6.03 6.46
CA THR A 87 16.68 -5.15 6.71
C THR A 87 17.47 -5.50 7.98
N GLY A 88 17.09 -6.57 8.69
CA GLY A 88 17.67 -7.01 9.95
C GLY A 88 17.14 -6.27 11.18
N ARG A 89 15.95 -5.67 11.08
CA ARG A 89 15.33 -4.84 12.14
C ARG A 89 14.00 -5.41 12.57
N LEU A 90 13.69 -5.39 13.85
CA LEU A 90 12.37 -5.80 14.33
C LEU A 90 11.35 -4.69 14.08
N ALA A 91 10.19 -5.06 13.56
CA ALA A 91 9.04 -4.17 13.40
C ALA A 91 7.81 -4.77 14.06
N VAL A 92 7.06 -3.95 14.78
CA VAL A 92 5.80 -4.32 15.41
C VAL A 92 4.75 -3.34 14.95
N LEU A 93 3.63 -3.87 14.43
CA LEU A 93 2.47 -3.06 14.05
C LEU A 93 1.87 -2.41 15.31
N THR A 94 1.77 -1.08 15.32
CA THR A 94 1.22 -0.32 16.46
C THR A 94 -0.09 0.40 16.13
N GLY A 95 -0.40 0.62 14.85
CA GLY A 95 -1.63 1.31 14.43
C GLY A 95 -1.95 1.19 12.94
N PHE A 96 -3.21 1.49 12.56
CA PHE A 96 -3.77 1.39 11.20
C PHE A 96 -4.78 2.52 10.94
#